data_AF-A0A354TG43-F1
#
_entry.id   AF-A0A354TG43-F1
#
_cell.length_a   1.000
_cell.length_b   1.000
_cell.length_c   1.000
_cell.angle_alpha   90.00
_cell.angle_beta   90.00
_cell.angle_gamma   90.00
#
_symmetry.space_group_name_H-M   'P 1'
#
loop_
_entity.id
_entity.type
_entity.pdbx_description
1 polymer ?
#
loop_
_entity_poly.entity_id
_entity_poly.type
_entity_poly.pdbx_seq_one_letter_code
_entity_poly.pdbx_strand_id
1 'polypeptide(L)'
;MMIEKPLPPPSVSRAAAYAGSFALFAAVVVMTLQQAHELVTASSLIFGMVTFAFLYYRRRCPGCGGLLRFRRDYIGDSPKFRCIHDCSQCGIAWCRDDIGDDSQT
;
A
#
# COMPACT_ATOMS: atom_id res chain seq x y z
N MET A 1 -8.21 6.39 25.00
CA MET A 1 -7.20 6.90 24.04
C MET A 1 -6.48 5.69 23.45
N MET A 2 -6.33 5.63 22.12
CA MET A 2 -5.56 4.57 21.46
C MET A 2 -4.07 4.85 21.58
N ILE A 3 -3.24 3.80 21.62
CA ILE A 3 -1.77 3.96 21.70
C ILE A 3 -1.25 4.23 20.29
N GLU A 4 -0.55 5.34 20.10
CA GLU A 4 0.09 5.68 18.82
C GLU A 4 1.44 4.96 18.68
N LYS A 5 1.66 4.32 17.53
CA LYS A 5 2.95 3.71 17.18
C LYS A 5 3.34 4.05 15.74
N PRO A 6 4.65 4.21 15.45
CA PRO A 6 5.11 4.35 14.08
C PRO A 6 4.85 3.05 13.30
N LEU A 7 4.31 3.17 12.08
CA LEU A 7 4.11 2.02 11.21
C LEU A 7 5.50 1.49 10.78
N PRO A 8 5.83 0.20 11.02
CA PRO A 8 7.12 -0.34 10.64
C PRO A 8 7.30 -0.25 9.13
N PRO A 9 8.50 0.11 8.63
CA PRO A 9 8.78 0.13 7.21
C PRO A 9 8.59 -1.28 6.63
N PRO A 10 8.17 -1.40 5.36
CA PRO A 10 8.11 -2.70 4.70
C PRO A 10 9.49 -3.35 4.74
N SER A 11 9.55 -4.66 5.02
CA SER A 11 10.83 -5.38 4.99
C SER A 11 11.46 -5.27 3.59
N VAL A 12 12.79 -5.10 3.54
CA VAL A 12 13.55 -4.99 2.29
C VAL A 12 13.26 -6.15 1.35
N SER A 13 13.07 -7.36 1.90
CA SER A 13 12.66 -8.56 1.16
C SER A 13 11.30 -8.41 0.46
N ARG A 14 10.32 -7.79 1.11
CA ARG A 14 9.00 -7.53 0.51
C ARG A 14 9.10 -6.43 -0.53
N ALA A 15 9.80 -5.34 -0.23
CA ALA A 15 10.05 -4.27 -1.19
C ALA A 15 10.75 -4.79 -2.46
N ALA A 16 11.77 -5.63 -2.31
CA ALA A 16 12.50 -6.27 -3.41
C ALA A 16 11.63 -7.25 -4.22
N ALA A 17 10.81 -8.06 -3.56
CA ALA A 17 9.85 -8.93 -4.25
C ALA A 17 8.86 -8.14 -5.11
N TYR A 18 8.40 -6.98 -4.62
CA TYR A 18 7.52 -6.10 -5.39
C TYR A 18 8.25 -5.43 -6.56
N ALA A 19 9.44 -4.89 -6.35
CA ALA A 19 10.24 -4.28 -7.41
C ALA A 19 10.59 -5.31 -8.52
N GLY A 20 10.96 -6.52 -8.13
CA GLY A 20 11.21 -7.63 -9.05
C GLY A 20 9.96 -8.04 -9.84
N SER A 21 8.81 -8.15 -9.17
CA SER A 21 7.53 -8.47 -9.84
C SER A 21 7.14 -7.40 -10.86
N PHE A 22 7.37 -6.12 -10.53
CA PHE A 22 7.11 -5.01 -11.43
C PHE A 22 8.03 -5.02 -12.65
N ALA A 23 9.34 -5.23 -12.44
CA ALA A 23 10.31 -5.33 -13.53
C ALA A 23 10.01 -6.51 -14.47
N LEU A 24 9.63 -7.66 -13.91
CA LEU A 24 9.22 -8.84 -14.68
C LEU A 24 7.96 -8.54 -15.52
N PHE A 25 6.96 -7.87 -14.92
CA PHE A 25 5.76 -7.47 -15.63
C PHE A 25 6.08 -6.48 -16.78
N ALA A 26 6.90 -5.47 -16.53
CA ALA A 26 7.33 -4.52 -17.55
C ALA A 26 8.03 -5.21 -18.73
N ALA A 27 8.92 -6.18 -18.45
CA ALA A 27 9.59 -6.96 -19.48
C ALA A 27 8.61 -7.80 -20.31
N VAL A 28 7.61 -8.43 -19.67
CA VAL A 28 6.56 -9.19 -20.36
C VAL A 28 5.68 -8.27 -21.21
N VAL A 29 5.31 -7.08 -20.72
CA VAL A 29 4.53 -6.09 -21.52
C VAL A 29 5.31 -5.65 -22.76
N VAL A 30 6.61 -5.36 -22.63
CA VAL A 30 7.45 -4.97 -23.77
C VAL A 30 7.57 -6.09 -24.80
N MET A 31 7.77 -7.34 -24.36
CA MET A 31 7.82 -8.50 -25.28
C MET A 31 6.47 -8.80 -25.94
N THR A 32 5.36 -8.59 -25.24
CA THR A 32 4.01 -8.95 -25.73
C THR A 32 3.42 -7.92 -26.69
N LEU A 33 3.79 -6.64 -26.54
CA LEU A 33 3.50 -5.58 -27.53
C LEU A 33 4.03 -5.92 -28.93
N GLN A 34 4.99 -6.83 -29.04
CA GLN A 34 5.58 -7.22 -30.32
C GLN A 34 4.88 -8.41 -31.00
N GLN A 35 4.18 -9.32 -30.29
CA GLN A 35 3.82 -10.61 -30.91
C GLN A 35 2.49 -11.30 -30.51
N ALA A 36 1.78 -10.98 -29.41
CA ALA A 36 0.59 -11.77 -29.05
C ALA A 36 -0.40 -11.11 -28.06
N HIS A 37 -1.69 -11.10 -28.41
CA HIS A 37 -2.79 -10.55 -27.59
C HIS A 37 -3.11 -11.37 -26.32
N GLU A 38 -2.98 -12.70 -26.33
CA GLU A 38 -3.39 -13.55 -25.19
C GLU A 38 -2.46 -13.41 -23.97
N LEU A 39 -1.16 -13.19 -24.21
CA LEU A 39 -0.18 -12.96 -23.14
C LEU A 39 -0.39 -11.61 -22.44
N VAL A 40 -1.00 -10.63 -23.10
CA VAL A 40 -1.36 -9.32 -22.51
C VAL A 40 -2.48 -9.49 -21.46
N THR A 41 -3.46 -10.35 -21.72
CA THR A 41 -4.55 -10.63 -20.77
C THR A 41 -4.05 -11.36 -19.53
N ALA A 42 -3.18 -12.36 -19.69
CA ALA A 42 -2.59 -13.08 -18.56
C ALA A 42 -1.69 -12.19 -17.69
N SER A 43 -0.82 -11.39 -18.32
CA SER A 43 0.09 -10.49 -17.60
C SER A 43 -0.66 -9.38 -16.85
N SER A 44 -1.67 -8.77 -17.45
CA SER A 44 -2.49 -7.74 -16.79
C SER A 44 -3.27 -8.29 -15.59
N LEU A 45 -3.77 -9.53 -15.66
CA LEU A 45 -4.37 -10.22 -14.52
C LEU A 45 -3.36 -10.44 -13.39
N ILE A 46 -2.14 -10.88 -13.70
CA ILE A 46 -1.07 -11.06 -12.71
C ILE A 46 -0.73 -9.72 -12.05
N PHE A 47 -0.58 -8.65 -12.84
CA PHE A 47 -0.34 -7.31 -12.29
C PHE A 47 -1.47 -6.86 -11.38
N GLY A 48 -2.73 -7.01 -11.82
CA GLY A 48 -3.90 -6.71 -11.01
C GLY A 48 -3.92 -7.47 -9.68
N MET A 49 -3.58 -8.77 -9.68
CA MET A 49 -3.47 -9.58 -8.46
C MET A 49 -2.34 -9.11 -7.55
N VAL A 50 -1.17 -8.75 -8.09
CA VAL A 50 -0.03 -8.25 -7.31
C VAL A 50 -0.35 -6.88 -6.71
N THR A 51 -0.95 -5.97 -7.47
CA THR A 51 -1.40 -4.67 -6.97
C THR A 51 -2.49 -4.81 -5.91
N PHE A 52 -3.46 -5.69 -6.13
CA PHE A 52 -4.51 -5.98 -5.16
C PHE A 52 -3.93 -6.57 -3.88
N ALA A 53 -3.02 -7.56 -3.99
CA ALA A 53 -2.31 -8.13 -2.86
C ALA A 53 -1.51 -7.05 -2.11
N PHE A 54 -0.81 -6.16 -2.80
CA PHE A 54 -0.07 -5.06 -2.20
C PHE A 54 -1.00 -4.13 -1.39
N LEU A 55 -2.10 -3.70 -1.98
CA LEU A 55 -3.08 -2.84 -1.30
C LEU A 55 -3.74 -3.56 -0.12
N TYR A 56 -4.01 -4.86 -0.26
CA TYR A 56 -4.61 -5.69 0.77
C TYR A 56 -3.68 -5.91 1.97
N TYR A 57 -2.40 -6.25 1.73
CA TYR A 57 -1.40 -6.44 2.79
C TYR A 57 -1.03 -5.13 3.47
N ARG A 58 -1.00 -4.00 2.74
CA ARG A 58 -0.79 -2.67 3.36
C ARG A 58 -1.90 -2.27 4.32
N ARG A 59 -3.09 -2.84 4.17
CA ARG A 59 -4.24 -2.61 5.07
C ARG A 59 -4.28 -3.55 6.26
N ARG A 60 -3.24 -4.37 6.52
CA ARG A 60 -3.22 -5.28 7.68
C ARG A 60 -2.31 -4.77 8.80
N CYS A 61 -2.76 -4.98 10.03
CA CYS A 61 -2.03 -4.66 11.24
C CYS A 61 -0.79 -5.57 11.34
N PRO A 62 0.42 -5.02 11.55
CA PRO A 62 1.64 -5.84 11.69
C PRO A 62 1.65 -6.70 12.95
N GLY A 63 0.89 -6.34 13.99
CA GLY A 63 0.81 -7.11 15.23
C GLY A 63 -0.21 -8.27 15.19
N CYS A 64 -1.45 -7.97 14.78
CA CYS A 64 -2.56 -8.94 14.84
C CYS A 64 -3.10 -9.39 13.46
N GLY A 65 -2.60 -8.84 12.35
CA GLY A 65 -3.08 -9.19 11.00
C GLY A 65 -4.48 -8.69 10.64
N GLY A 66 -5.21 -8.08 11.59
CA GLY A 66 -6.52 -7.48 11.38
C GLY A 66 -6.49 -6.30 10.39
N LEU A 67 -7.65 -5.95 9.83
CA LEU A 67 -7.77 -4.84 8.90
C LEU A 67 -7.61 -3.49 9.62
N LEU A 68 -6.80 -2.62 9.04
CA LEU A 68 -6.56 -1.26 9.47
C LEU A 68 -7.60 -0.33 8.84
N ARG A 69 -8.19 0.53 9.66
CA ARG A 69 -9.09 1.60 9.22
C ARG A 69 -8.28 2.88 9.01
N PHE A 70 -8.39 3.44 7.81
CA PHE A 70 -7.77 4.72 7.49
C PHE A 70 -8.51 5.87 8.19
N ARG A 71 -7.77 6.76 8.84
CA ARG A 71 -8.27 7.99 9.46
C ARG A 71 -7.33 9.15 9.12
N ARG A 72 -7.89 10.30 8.77
CA ARG A 72 -7.14 11.56 8.64
C ARG A 72 -7.20 12.28 9.98
N ASP A 73 -6.04 12.69 10.47
CA ASP A 73 -5.91 13.46 11.71
C ASP A 73 -5.37 14.84 11.39
N TYR A 74 -6.26 15.84 11.36
CA TYR A 74 -5.92 17.21 10.97
C TYR A 74 -5.10 17.90 12.05
N ILE A 75 -4.05 18.61 11.62
CA ILE A 75 -3.14 19.31 12.52
C ILE A 75 -3.69 20.71 12.77
N GLY A 76 -4.38 20.89 13.91
CA GLY A 76 -5.04 22.16 14.26
C GLY A 76 -6.08 22.55 13.20
N ASP A 77 -6.13 23.84 12.86
CA ASP A 77 -7.04 24.39 11.85
C ASP A 77 -6.44 24.37 10.43
N SER A 78 -5.33 23.66 10.22
CA SER A 78 -4.67 23.61 8.91
C SER A 78 -5.28 22.53 8.00
N PRO A 79 -5.20 22.67 6.66
CA PRO A 79 -5.60 21.62 5.72
C PRO A 79 -4.64 20.42 5.72
N LYS A 80 -3.59 20.45 6.55
CA LYS A 80 -2.62 19.37 6.68
C LYS A 80 -3.15 18.30 7.62
N PHE A 81 -3.02 17.04 7.20
CA PHE A 81 -3.45 15.89 7.99
C PHE A 81 -2.39 14.80 8.03
N ARG A 82 -2.32 14.11 9.17
CA ARG A 82 -1.56 12.88 9.32
C ARG A 82 -2.40 11.70 8.87
N CYS A 83 -1.78 10.78 8.16
CA CYS A 83 -2.41 9.52 7.78
C CYS A 83 -2.26 8.50 8.92
N ILE A 84 -3.36 8.25 9.64
CA ILE A 84 -3.41 7.27 10.74
C ILE A 84 -4.13 6.01 10.27
N HIS A 85 -3.65 4.84 10.70
CA HIS A 85 -4.22 3.53 10.43
C HIS A 85 -4.59 2.84 11.75
N ASP A 86 -5.86 2.90 12.11
CA ASP A 86 -6.37 2.35 13.37
C ASP A 86 -6.60 0.84 13.25
N CYS A 87 -6.11 0.07 14.21
CA CYS A 87 -6.46 -1.35 14.35
C CYS A 87 -7.50 -1.54 15.46
N SER A 88 -8.72 -1.97 15.11
CA SER A 88 -9.79 -2.23 16.08
C SER A 88 -9.52 -3.40 17.03
N GLN A 89 -8.71 -4.37 16.61
CA GLN A 89 -8.36 -5.54 17.41
C GLN A 89 -7.26 -5.24 18.43
N CYS A 90 -6.20 -4.59 17.97
CA CYS A 90 -5.03 -4.29 18.80
C CYS A 90 -5.19 -2.97 19.60
N GLY A 91 -6.13 -2.09 19.22
CA GLY A 91 -6.29 -0.76 19.84
C GLY A 91 -5.13 0.20 19.56
N ILE A 92 -4.32 -0.09 18.54
CA ILE A 92 -3.13 0.68 18.16
C ILE A 92 -3.47 1.54 16.95
N ALA A 93 -3.12 2.82 17.04
CA ALA A 93 -3.13 3.76 15.93
C ALA A 93 -1.75 3.79 15.29
N TRP A 94 -1.64 3.24 14.07
CA TRP A 94 -0.38 3.24 13.34
C TRP A 94 -0.25 4.54 12.54
N CYS A 95 0.68 5.41 12.94
CA CYS A 95 0.94 6.65 12.21
C CYS A 95 1.91 6.37 11.06
N ARG A 96 1.58 6.86 9.87
CA ARG A 96 2.61 7.13 8.87
C ARG A 96 3.14 8.54 9.08
N ASP A 97 4.43 8.71 8.91
CA ASP A 97 5.07 10.03 8.91
C ASP A 97 4.72 10.86 7.66
N ASP A 98 3.87 10.32 6.79
CA ASP A 98 3.32 11.00 5.62
C ASP A 98 2.31 12.08 6.05
N ILE A 99 2.61 13.35 5.73
CA ILE A 99 1.70 14.49 5.89
C ILE A 99 1.01 14.75 4.55
N GLY A 100 -0.31 14.61 4.52
CA GLY A 100 -1.15 15.02 3.40
C GLY A 100 -1.59 16.48 3.53
N ASP A 101 -1.97 17.08 2.40
CA ASP A 101 -2.46 18.46 2.34
C ASP A 101 -3.67 18.51 1.39
N ASP A 102 -4.87 18.75 1.94
CA ASP A 102 -6.11 18.82 1.15
C ASP A 102 -6.22 20.12 0.33
N SER A 103 -5.29 21.07 0.46
CA SER A 103 -5.27 22.30 -0.37
C SER A 103 -4.73 22.11 -1.78
N GLN A 104 -4.15 20.93 -2.08
CA GLN A 104 -3.51 20.62 -3.37
C GLN A 104 -4.38 19.76 -4.30
N THR A 105 -5.64 19.49 -3.93
CA THR A 105 -6.64 18.78 -4.75
C THR A 105 -7.73 19.72 -5.24
#